data_AF-A0A2D6DB91-F1
#
_entry.id   AF-A0A2D6DB91-F1
#
_cell.length_a   1.000
_cell.length_b   1.000
_cell.length_c   1.000
_cell.angle_alpha   90.00
_cell.angle_beta   90.00
_cell.angle_gamma   90.00
#
_symmetry.space_group_name_H-M   'P 1'
#
loop_
_entity.id
_entity.type
_entity.pdbx_description
1 polymer ?
#
loop_
_entity_poly.entity_id
_entity_poly.type
_entity_poly.pdbx_seq_one_letter_code
_entity_poly.pdbx_strand_id
1 'polypeptide(L)'
;MYHTFIRSILLCIATLSVPFAMAEGTVARALFASEVLDREPIDELGDVIKVEYGEIQRVYFFTDLRDMEGGQVTHVWKLDGVIEAEIPFDIGGDRWRVWSSKRLMPGFDGKWSVDIVKDGEVLESRSFDYVDEW
;
A
#
# COMPACT_ATOMS: atom_id res chain seq x y z
N MET A 1 -58.50 13.46 -51.87
CA MET A 1 -57.04 13.59 -52.02
C MET A 1 -56.49 14.23 -50.75
N TYR A 2 -56.15 13.42 -49.74
CA TYR A 2 -55.42 13.87 -48.55
C TYR A 2 -54.34 12.81 -48.25
N HIS A 3 -53.08 13.17 -48.46
CA HIS A 3 -51.92 12.35 -48.15
C HIS A 3 -51.71 12.31 -46.64
N THR A 4 -51.89 11.14 -46.04
CA THR A 4 -51.47 10.86 -44.67
C THR A 4 -49.96 10.64 -44.67
N PHE A 5 -49.19 11.65 -44.26
CA PHE A 5 -47.76 11.52 -44.04
C PHE A 5 -47.50 10.78 -42.72
N ILE A 6 -47.05 9.53 -42.82
CA ILE A 6 -46.53 8.75 -41.69
C ILE A 6 -45.13 9.31 -41.35
N ARG A 7 -45.00 9.95 -40.19
CA ARG A 7 -43.70 10.36 -39.64
C ARG A 7 -43.05 9.14 -38.98
N SER A 8 -42.20 8.43 -39.73
CA SER A 8 -41.31 7.43 -39.18
C SER A 8 -40.21 8.13 -38.36
N ILE A 9 -40.28 7.99 -37.04
CA ILE A 9 -39.23 8.41 -36.11
C ILE A 9 -38.21 7.26 -36.04
N LEU A 10 -37.01 7.52 -36.57
CA LEU A 10 -35.85 6.64 -36.42
C LEU A 10 -35.28 6.83 -35.02
N LEU A 11 -35.40 5.81 -34.15
CA LEU A 11 -34.81 5.82 -32.81
C LEU A 11 -33.37 5.31 -32.91
N CYS A 12 -32.38 6.22 -32.93
CA CYS A 12 -30.97 5.88 -32.78
C CYS A 12 -30.70 5.47 -31.32
N ILE A 13 -30.47 4.18 -31.08
CA ILE A 13 -30.00 3.68 -29.78
C ILE A 13 -28.49 3.92 -29.72
N ALA A 14 -28.07 4.98 -29.01
CA ALA A 14 -26.68 5.21 -28.67
C ALA A 14 -26.30 4.27 -27.51
N THR A 15 -25.40 3.32 -27.77
CA THR A 15 -24.83 2.47 -26.72
C THR A 15 -23.84 3.29 -25.90
N LEU A 16 -24.26 3.77 -24.73
CA LEU A 16 -23.38 4.29 -23.70
C LEU A 16 -22.54 3.13 -23.15
N SER A 17 -21.30 3.00 -23.61
CA SER A 17 -20.29 2.17 -22.96
C SER A 17 -19.97 2.81 -21.60
N VAL A 18 -20.53 2.26 -20.53
CA VAL A 18 -20.11 2.60 -19.17
C VAL A 18 -18.70 2.05 -18.97
N PRO A 19 -17.69 2.87 -18.64
CA PRO A 19 -16.38 2.34 -18.30
C PRO A 19 -16.53 1.45 -17.06
N PHE A 20 -16.09 0.21 -17.17
CA PHE A 20 -15.97 -0.69 -16.02
C PHE A 20 -14.80 -0.17 -15.18
N ALA A 21 -15.11 0.55 -14.11
CA ALA A 21 -14.12 0.85 -13.08
C ALA A 21 -13.77 -0.49 -12.41
N MET A 22 -12.60 -1.03 -12.75
CA MET A 22 -11.98 -2.07 -11.94
C MET A 22 -11.80 -1.46 -10.55
N ALA A 23 -12.28 -2.13 -9.50
CA ALA A 23 -12.01 -1.67 -8.15
C ALA A 23 -10.48 -1.67 -7.96
N GLU A 24 -9.89 -0.49 -7.88
CA GLU A 24 -8.49 -0.34 -7.50
C GLU A 24 -8.40 -0.79 -6.04
N GLY A 25 -7.75 -1.93 -5.80
CA GLY A 25 -7.66 -2.50 -4.46
C GLY A 25 -7.16 -1.51 -3.42
N THR A 26 -7.48 -1.75 -2.15
CA THR A 26 -7.25 -0.80 -1.06
C THR A 26 -6.29 -1.33 -0.01
N VAL A 27 -5.57 -0.41 0.64
CA VAL A 27 -4.80 -0.69 1.84
C VAL A 27 -5.71 -0.47 3.04
N ALA A 28 -6.20 -1.55 3.66
CA ALA A 28 -7.11 -1.46 4.80
C ALA A 28 -6.38 -1.08 6.09
N ARG A 29 -5.11 -1.52 6.22
CA ARG A 29 -4.21 -1.13 7.31
C ARG A 29 -2.78 -1.07 6.79
N ALA A 30 -2.03 -0.10 7.28
CA ALA A 30 -0.58 0.00 7.14
C ALA A 30 -0.03 0.55 8.45
N LEU A 31 0.88 -0.16 9.10
CA LEU A 31 1.45 0.28 10.37
C LEU A 31 2.84 -0.32 10.63
N PHE A 32 3.58 0.34 11.50
CA PHE A 32 4.84 -0.18 12.02
C PHE A 32 4.59 -0.96 13.30
N ALA A 33 5.29 -2.07 13.49
CA ALA A 33 5.17 -2.91 14.67
C ALA A 33 6.56 -3.38 15.15
N SER A 34 6.69 -3.66 16.43
CA SER A 34 7.89 -4.30 16.98
C SER A 34 7.99 -5.76 16.55
N GLU A 35 6.84 -6.42 16.34
CA GLU A 35 6.77 -7.79 15.84
C GLU A 35 5.45 -8.10 15.13
N VAL A 36 5.48 -9.12 14.27
CA VAL A 36 4.30 -9.73 13.64
C VAL A 36 4.24 -11.20 14.07
N LEU A 37 3.22 -11.55 14.84
CA LEU A 37 2.97 -12.91 15.33
C LEU A 37 1.64 -13.42 14.77
N ASP A 38 1.58 -14.68 14.35
CA ASP A 38 0.36 -15.28 13.77
C ASP A 38 -0.28 -14.45 12.63
N ARG A 39 0.61 -13.81 11.83
CA ARG A 39 0.26 -12.94 10.70
C ARG A 39 -0.45 -11.63 11.10
N GLU A 40 -0.28 -11.19 12.34
CA GLU A 40 -0.88 -9.99 12.90
C GLU A 40 0.18 -9.18 13.68
N PRO A 41 0.23 -7.84 13.55
CA PRO A 41 1.10 -7.02 14.38
C PRO A 41 0.66 -7.12 15.84
N ILE A 42 1.63 -7.24 16.75
CA ILE A 42 1.33 -7.34 18.19
C ILE A 42 1.09 -5.96 18.83
N ASP A 43 1.56 -4.91 18.18
CA ASP A 43 1.49 -3.51 18.60
C ASP A 43 1.48 -2.57 17.38
N GLU A 44 1.35 -1.27 17.65
CA GLU A 44 1.60 -0.22 16.68
C GLU A 44 2.64 0.73 17.27
N LEU A 45 3.78 0.84 16.60
CA LEU A 45 4.85 1.76 16.96
C LEU A 45 4.43 3.19 16.63
N GLY A 46 4.85 4.13 17.47
CA GLY A 46 4.60 5.55 17.26
C GLY A 46 5.50 6.16 16.19
N ASP A 47 5.32 7.46 15.97
CA ASP A 47 6.04 8.23 14.95
C ASP A 47 7.53 8.44 15.27
N VAL A 48 7.97 8.10 16.49
CA VAL A 48 9.36 8.21 16.93
C VAL A 48 9.81 6.89 17.54
N ILE A 49 10.92 6.36 17.04
CA ILE A 49 11.57 5.15 17.55
C ILE A 49 12.98 5.53 17.99
N LYS A 50 13.34 5.21 19.24
CA LYS A 50 14.67 5.50 19.78
C LYS A 50 15.64 4.37 19.46
N VAL A 51 16.90 4.72 19.23
CA VAL A 51 18.00 3.75 19.06
C VAL A 51 18.15 2.91 20.32
N GLU A 52 18.18 1.59 20.14
CA GLU A 52 18.51 0.64 21.20
C GLU A 52 19.92 0.06 21.01
N TYR A 53 20.74 0.16 22.07
CA TYR A 53 22.10 -0.35 22.08
C TYR A 53 22.16 -1.76 22.69
N GLY A 54 22.95 -2.64 22.05
CA GLY A 54 23.23 -3.98 22.56
C GLY A 54 22.29 -5.08 22.06
N GLU A 55 21.18 -4.72 21.40
CA GLU A 55 20.25 -5.67 20.80
C GLU A 55 20.03 -5.39 19.31
N ILE A 56 19.42 -6.35 18.61
CA ILE A 56 19.03 -6.20 17.21
C ILE A 56 17.66 -5.55 17.17
N GLN A 57 17.63 -4.22 17.00
CA GLN A 57 16.36 -3.53 16.81
C GLN A 57 15.81 -3.79 15.41
N ARG A 58 14.58 -4.30 15.35
CA ARG A 58 13.87 -4.61 14.11
C ARG A 58 12.53 -3.92 14.10
N VAL A 59 12.22 -3.26 12.98
CA VAL A 59 10.92 -2.65 12.74
C VAL A 59 10.24 -3.41 11.63
N TYR A 60 9.03 -3.86 11.88
CA TYR A 60 8.16 -4.49 10.89
C TYR A 60 7.24 -3.45 10.29
N PHE A 61 7.00 -3.55 8.99
CA PHE A 61 5.95 -2.79 8.31
C PHE A 61 4.90 -3.79 7.82
N PHE A 62 3.73 -3.74 8.45
CA PHE A 62 2.61 -4.64 8.19
C PHE A 62 1.57 -3.94 7.31
N THR A 63 1.02 -4.69 6.36
CA THR A 63 -0.09 -4.22 5.52
C THR A 63 -1.19 -5.27 5.37
N ASP A 64 -2.45 -4.82 5.42
CA ASP A 64 -3.66 -5.61 5.16
C ASP A 64 -4.29 -5.10 3.87
N LEU A 65 -4.09 -5.85 2.78
CA LEU A 65 -4.44 -5.49 1.41
C LEU A 65 -5.79 -6.09 1.03
N ARG A 66 -6.60 -5.36 0.26
CA ARG A 66 -7.94 -5.75 -0.19
C ARG A 66 -8.11 -5.59 -1.69
N ASP A 67 -8.75 -6.57 -2.32
CA ASP A 67 -9.13 -6.55 -3.74
C ASP A 67 -7.92 -6.32 -4.67
N MET A 68 -6.78 -6.93 -4.34
CA MET A 68 -5.51 -6.86 -5.10
C MET A 68 -5.03 -8.21 -5.64
N GLU A 69 -5.89 -9.23 -5.64
CA GLU A 69 -5.54 -10.58 -6.10
C GLU A 69 -4.97 -10.57 -7.53
N GLY A 70 -3.94 -11.40 -7.75
CA GLY A 70 -3.25 -11.53 -9.04
C GLY A 70 -2.29 -10.37 -9.35
N GLY A 71 -2.25 -9.33 -8.52
CA GLY A 71 -1.29 -8.25 -8.60
C GLY A 71 -0.04 -8.46 -7.75
N GLN A 72 0.89 -7.51 -7.86
CA GLN A 72 2.06 -7.42 -7.00
C GLN A 72 2.05 -6.08 -6.26
N VAL A 73 2.40 -6.12 -4.97
CA VAL A 73 2.59 -4.92 -4.13
C VAL A 73 4.00 -4.91 -3.60
N THR A 74 4.67 -3.76 -3.63
CA THR A 74 6.04 -3.61 -3.17
C THR A 74 6.09 -2.68 -1.97
N HIS A 75 6.72 -3.12 -0.89
CA HIS A 75 7.14 -2.23 0.19
C HIS A 75 8.49 -1.60 -0.18
N VAL A 76 8.53 -0.28 -0.37
CA VAL A 76 9.75 0.48 -0.68
C VAL A 76 10.20 1.23 0.56
N TRP A 77 11.23 0.71 1.24
CA TRP A 77 11.85 1.33 2.41
C TRP A 77 12.80 2.44 1.97
N LYS A 78 12.70 3.58 2.65
CA LYS A 78 13.55 4.75 2.40
C LYS A 78 14.11 5.29 3.70
N LEU A 79 15.36 5.74 3.66
CA LEU A 79 16.00 6.55 4.70
C LEU A 79 16.27 7.92 4.12
N ASP A 80 15.67 8.96 4.71
CA ASP A 80 15.78 10.36 4.25
C ASP A 80 15.47 10.51 2.75
N GLY A 81 14.49 9.74 2.27
CA GLY A 81 14.04 9.72 0.88
C GLY A 81 14.91 8.88 -0.08
N VAL A 82 16.05 8.36 0.38
CA VAL A 82 16.90 7.44 -0.39
C VAL A 82 16.35 6.02 -0.25
N ILE A 83 16.17 5.31 -1.37
CA ILE A 83 15.68 3.94 -1.37
C ILE A 83 16.74 3.01 -0.78
N GLU A 84 16.33 2.29 0.26
CA GLU A 84 17.17 1.39 1.05
C GLU A 84 16.80 -0.09 0.85
N ALA A 85 15.56 -0.38 0.47
CA ALA A 85 15.12 -1.72 0.08
C ALA A 85 13.79 -1.67 -0.67
N GLU A 86 13.61 -2.60 -1.61
CA GLU A 86 12.33 -2.86 -2.30
C GLU A 86 11.96 -4.32 -2.09
N ILE A 87 10.78 -4.57 -1.53
CA ILE A 87 10.33 -5.92 -1.17
C ILE A 87 8.98 -6.19 -1.86
N PRO A 88 8.98 -6.94 -2.97
CA PRO A 88 7.76 -7.29 -3.69
C PRO A 88 7.00 -8.45 -3.01
N PHE A 89 5.67 -8.42 -3.11
CA PHE A 89 4.76 -9.46 -2.66
C PHE A 89 3.74 -9.78 -3.75
N ASP A 90 3.70 -11.05 -4.15
CA ASP A 90 2.66 -11.55 -5.05
C ASP A 90 1.38 -11.83 -4.26
N ILE A 91 0.27 -11.23 -4.68
CA ILE A 91 -0.99 -11.24 -3.94
C ILE A 91 -1.89 -12.37 -4.45
N GLY A 92 -2.11 -13.36 -3.60
CA GLY A 92 -2.82 -14.59 -3.97
C GLY A 92 -4.29 -14.67 -3.57
N GLY A 93 -4.90 -13.57 -3.10
CA GLY A 93 -6.30 -13.58 -2.68
C GLY A 93 -6.85 -12.19 -2.37
N ASP A 94 -8.18 -12.08 -2.38
CA ASP A 94 -8.92 -10.83 -2.14
C ASP A 94 -8.53 -10.11 -0.85
N ARG A 95 -8.28 -10.84 0.24
CA ARG A 95 -7.67 -10.30 1.46
C ARG A 95 -6.29 -10.90 1.64
N TRP A 96 -5.27 -10.05 1.64
CA TRP A 96 -3.89 -10.50 1.77
C TRP A 96 -3.13 -9.67 2.79
N ARG A 97 -2.55 -10.35 3.79
CA ARG A 97 -1.69 -9.72 4.80
C ARG A 97 -0.25 -10.02 4.46
N VAL A 98 0.57 -8.97 4.37
CA VAL A 98 2.00 -9.05 4.12
C VAL A 98 2.76 -8.17 5.11
N TRP A 99 4.04 -8.47 5.28
CA TRP A 99 4.93 -7.65 6.10
C TRP A 99 6.35 -7.77 5.59
N SER A 100 7.07 -6.66 5.63
CA SER A 100 8.53 -6.65 5.50
C SER A 100 9.13 -6.12 6.80
N SER A 101 10.45 -6.21 6.95
CA SER A 101 11.12 -5.64 8.12
C SER A 101 12.46 -5.04 7.74
N LYS A 102 12.89 -4.05 8.50
CA LYS A 102 14.23 -3.49 8.44
C LYS A 102 14.89 -3.66 9.81
N ARG A 103 16.15 -4.09 9.79
CA ARG A 103 17.00 -4.03 10.98
C ARG A 103 17.57 -2.62 11.06
N LEU A 104 17.29 -1.93 12.15
CA LEU A 104 17.82 -0.59 12.41
C LEU A 104 19.00 -0.73 13.37
N MET A 105 20.11 -0.08 13.03
CA MET A 105 21.34 -0.10 13.82
C MET A 105 21.69 1.34 14.23
N PRO A 106 22.47 1.54 15.30
CA PRO A 106 23.05 2.85 15.58
C PRO A 106 23.75 3.41 14.33
N GLY A 107 23.52 4.70 14.03
CA GLY A 107 24.01 5.38 12.82
C GLY A 107 23.07 5.28 11.59
N PHE A 108 21.90 4.66 11.73
CA PHE A 108 20.81 4.71 10.74
C PHE A 108 19.73 5.72 11.15
N ASP A 109 20.11 6.70 11.97
CA ASP A 109 19.26 7.81 12.36
C ASP A 109 18.77 8.59 11.13
N GLY A 110 17.57 9.14 11.26
CA GLY A 110 16.90 9.87 10.19
C GLY A 110 15.45 9.46 10.04
N LYS A 111 14.82 10.01 9.00
CA LYS A 111 13.41 9.75 8.72
C LYS A 111 13.29 8.50 7.87
N TRP A 112 12.77 7.44 8.47
CA TRP A 112 12.42 6.23 7.76
C TRP A 112 11.01 6.36 7.19
N SER A 113 10.82 5.92 5.95
CA SER A 113 9.49 5.77 5.36
C SER A 113 9.36 4.46 4.61
N VAL A 114 8.13 4.00 4.46
CA VAL A 114 7.77 2.89 3.59
C VAL A 114 6.62 3.31 2.70
N ASP A 115 6.85 3.22 1.39
CA ASP A 115 5.81 3.37 0.39
C ASP A 115 5.25 2.00 0.02
N ILE A 116 3.93 1.93 -0.10
CA ILE A 116 3.21 0.78 -0.65
C ILE A 116 2.98 1.08 -2.13
N VAL A 117 3.75 0.42 -2.99
CA VAL A 117 3.75 0.66 -4.43
C VAL A 117 3.04 -0.46 -5.16
N LYS A 118 2.15 -0.11 -6.08
CA LYS A 118 1.49 -1.03 -7.01
C LYS A 118 1.45 -0.41 -8.40
N ASP A 119 1.86 -1.16 -9.42
CA ASP A 119 1.85 -0.71 -10.82
C ASP A 119 2.58 0.64 -11.07
N GLY A 120 3.61 0.92 -10.25
CA GLY A 120 4.39 2.16 -10.30
C GLY A 120 3.77 3.35 -9.56
N GLU A 121 2.58 3.18 -8.98
CA GLU A 121 1.88 4.19 -8.18
C GLU A 121 2.05 3.93 -6.68
N VAL A 122 2.24 5.00 -5.90
CA VAL A 122 2.25 4.93 -4.44
C VAL A 122 0.81 4.98 -3.95
N LEU A 123 0.34 3.87 -3.36
CA LEU A 123 -1.01 3.78 -2.79
C LEU A 123 -1.10 4.48 -1.44
N GLU A 124 -0.09 4.28 -0.58
CA GLU A 124 0.01 4.87 0.75
C GLU A 124 1.49 4.93 1.18
N SER A 125 1.84 5.89 2.03
CA SER A 125 3.17 6.04 2.61
C SER A 125 3.06 6.24 4.12
N ARG A 126 3.93 5.59 4.89
CA ARG A 126 4.03 5.73 6.35
C ARG A 126 5.48 6.03 6.73
N SER A 127 5.68 6.82 7.78
CA SER A 127 7.02 7.19 8.24
C SER A 127 7.13 7.21 9.76
N PHE A 128 8.35 7.04 10.25
CA PHE A 128 8.75 7.29 11.63
C PHE A 128 10.14 7.94 11.64
N ASP A 129 10.42 8.72 12.66
CA ASP A 129 11.74 9.26 12.93
C ASP A 129 12.52 8.27 13.82
N TYR A 130 13.69 7.84 13.35
CA TYR A 130 14.60 7.03 14.13
C TYR A 130 15.68 7.92 14.72
N VAL A 131 15.70 8.05 16.04
CA VAL A 131 16.51 9.07 16.72
C VAL A 131 17.45 8.47 17.75
N ASP A 132 18.69 8.93 17.70
CA ASP A 132 19.71 8.66 18.71
C ASP A 132 19.70 9.82 19.72
N GLU A 133 18.95 9.67 20.81
CA GLU A 133 19.02 10.62 21.93
C GLU A 133 20.19 10.22 22.83
N TRP A 134 21.28 10.99 22.76
CA TRP A 134 22.43 10.87 23.67
C TRP A 134 22.08 11.29 25.10
#